data_AF-A0A6M8V929-F1
#
_entry.id   AF-A0A6M8V929-F1
#
_cell.length_a   1.000
_cell.length_b   1.000
_cell.length_c   1.000
_cell.angle_alpha   90.00
_cell.angle_beta   90.00
_cell.angle_gamma   90.00
#
_symmetry.space_group_name_H-M   'P 1'
#
loop_
_entity.id
_entity.type
_entity.pdbx_description
1 polymer ?
#
loop_
_entity_poly.entity_id
_entity_poly.type
_entity_poly.pdbx_seq_one_letter_code
_entity_poly.pdbx_strand_id
1 'polypeptide(L)'
;MAIGVYEKSKRYIESNTQKPDQQKHKKGVYPCITISRQTGAGSKVVCEKLIEIMDNYSEFEGVKWAYFDQNLIERVLEDHHLPQQISEYMKEEKFKNIDAVVYEMLGLKPSEWTIVHKTTETILQLARMGNVVIVGRGAPFITAKLKNAFHVRLIASLEKRVEHIKTLMNLNEKEALAHIKKEDEDRKKYLKSYFHVDVDDPLLYHLTINTELLTHDAAAHLIAEAVVQKFPDLFPQFAH
;
A
#
# COMPACT_ATOMS: atom_id res chain seq x y z
N MET A 1 -3.50 5.12 -24.85
CA MET A 1 -3.20 6.04 -23.74
C MET A 1 -3.04 5.21 -22.49
N ALA A 2 -1.90 5.26 -21.83
CA ALA A 2 -1.71 4.56 -20.55
C ALA A 2 -2.72 5.12 -19.54
N ILE A 3 -3.51 4.25 -18.94
CA ILE A 3 -4.43 4.60 -17.86
C ILE A 3 -3.58 5.08 -16.68
N GLY A 4 -3.83 6.28 -16.16
CA GLY A 4 -3.09 6.81 -15.01
C GLY A 4 -3.32 5.98 -13.74
N VAL A 5 -2.34 6.00 -12.82
CA VAL A 5 -2.35 5.21 -11.55
C VAL A 5 -3.65 5.39 -10.75
N TYR A 6 -4.18 6.61 -10.69
CA TYR A 6 -5.45 6.91 -10.03
C TYR A 6 -6.63 6.19 -10.69
N GLU A 7 -6.77 6.30 -12.01
CA GLU A 7 -7.84 5.67 -12.77
C GLU A 7 -7.77 4.14 -12.69
N LYS A 8 -6.55 3.56 -12.68
CA LYS A 8 -6.35 2.13 -12.46
C LYS A 8 -6.85 1.68 -11.08
N SER A 9 -6.59 2.48 -10.05
CA SER A 9 -6.96 2.18 -8.67
C SER A 9 -8.48 2.33 -8.44
N LYS A 10 -9.08 3.35 -9.04
CA LYS A 10 -10.54 3.54 -9.06
C LYS A 10 -11.25 2.35 -9.73
N ARG A 11 -10.82 1.96 -10.92
CA ARG A 11 -11.38 0.79 -11.64
C ARG A 11 -11.24 -0.50 -10.86
N TYR A 12 -10.10 -0.70 -10.19
CA TYR A 12 -9.90 -1.85 -9.31
C TYR A 12 -10.92 -1.89 -8.18
N ILE A 13 -11.21 -0.75 -7.55
CA ILE A 13 -12.22 -0.68 -6.49
C ILE A 13 -13.61 -0.99 -7.07
N GLU A 14 -13.98 -0.36 -8.18
CA GLU A 14 -15.27 -0.58 -8.83
C GLU A 14 -15.47 -2.05 -9.22
N SER A 15 -14.47 -2.69 -9.83
CA SER A 15 -14.57 -4.09 -10.27
C SER A 15 -14.66 -5.08 -9.10
N ASN A 16 -14.03 -4.77 -7.97
CA ASN A 16 -14.03 -5.64 -6.79
C ASN A 16 -15.18 -5.34 -5.80
N THR A 17 -16.00 -4.31 -6.05
CA THR A 17 -17.12 -3.92 -5.18
C THR A 17 -18.49 -4.12 -5.79
N GLN A 18 -18.63 -4.20 -7.13
CA GLN A 18 -19.90 -4.48 -7.78
C GLN A 18 -20.49 -5.84 -7.36
N LYS A 19 -21.83 -5.93 -7.21
CA LYS A 19 -22.53 -7.18 -6.87
C LYS A 19 -22.17 -8.28 -7.87
N PRO A 20 -22.00 -9.54 -7.42
CA PRO A 20 -21.54 -10.62 -8.29
C PRO A 20 -22.62 -10.98 -9.30
N ASP A 21 -22.57 -10.37 -10.48
CA ASP A 21 -23.24 -10.90 -11.66
C ASP A 21 -22.39 -12.06 -12.20
N GLN A 22 -22.78 -13.27 -11.81
CA GLN A 22 -22.54 -14.56 -12.49
C GLN A 22 -21.16 -14.86 -13.14
N GLN A 23 -20.06 -14.27 -12.69
CA GLN A 23 -18.71 -14.79 -13.00
C GLN A 23 -18.09 -15.40 -11.75
N LYS A 24 -18.24 -16.72 -11.65
CA LYS A 24 -17.60 -17.60 -10.66
C LYS A 24 -16.07 -17.64 -10.88
N HIS A 25 -15.37 -16.53 -10.71
CA HIS A 25 -13.98 -16.64 -10.27
C HIS A 25 -14.05 -17.11 -8.81
N LYS A 26 -13.44 -18.26 -8.49
CA LYS A 26 -13.27 -18.69 -7.09
C LYS A 26 -12.75 -17.46 -6.34
N LYS A 27 -13.42 -17.01 -5.27
CA LYS A 27 -12.88 -16.01 -4.34
C LYS A 27 -11.64 -16.62 -3.65
N GLY A 28 -10.54 -16.71 -4.39
CA GLY A 28 -9.23 -17.02 -3.87
C GLY A 28 -8.74 -15.83 -3.04
N VAL A 29 -7.95 -16.11 -2.02
CA VAL A 29 -7.28 -15.04 -1.27
C VAL A 29 -6.09 -14.62 -2.12
N TYR A 30 -6.18 -13.48 -2.79
CA TYR A 30 -5.10 -12.95 -3.63
C TYR A 30 -4.01 -12.25 -2.80
N PRO A 31 -2.75 -12.16 -3.28
CA PRO A 31 -1.69 -11.58 -2.47
C PRO A 31 -1.84 -10.07 -2.31
N CYS A 32 -1.52 -9.55 -1.13
CA CYS A 32 -1.34 -8.12 -0.88
C CYS A 32 0.13 -7.85 -0.61
N ILE A 33 0.74 -6.94 -1.37
CA ILE A 33 2.11 -6.50 -1.13
C ILE A 33 2.06 -5.19 -0.36
N THR A 34 2.78 -5.07 0.75
CA THR A 34 2.87 -3.81 1.48
C THR A 34 4.31 -3.30 1.50
N ILE A 35 4.53 -2.02 1.21
CA ILE A 35 5.87 -1.43 1.13
C ILE A 35 6.05 -0.36 2.20
N SER A 36 6.95 -0.65 3.13
CA SER A 36 7.62 0.33 4.00
C SER A 36 8.86 0.89 3.29
N ARG A 37 9.23 2.13 3.59
CA ARG A 37 10.38 2.78 2.96
C ARG A 37 10.99 3.87 3.82
N GLN A 38 12.27 4.11 3.64
CA GLN A 38 12.91 5.37 3.98
C GLN A 38 12.59 6.43 2.91
N THR A 39 12.45 7.69 3.33
CA THR A 39 12.23 8.80 2.39
C THR A 39 13.42 8.92 1.44
N GLY A 40 13.12 9.01 0.13
CA GLY A 40 14.14 9.04 -0.93
C GLY A 40 14.64 7.67 -1.41
N ALA A 41 14.15 6.55 -0.87
CA ALA A 41 14.62 5.20 -1.25
C ALA A 41 14.02 4.63 -2.56
N GLY A 42 13.44 5.45 -3.44
CA GLY A 42 13.00 4.97 -4.76
C GLY A 42 11.65 4.24 -4.82
N SER A 43 10.85 4.26 -3.74
CA SER A 43 9.66 3.40 -3.63
C SER A 43 8.67 3.55 -4.78
N LYS A 44 8.42 4.78 -5.27
CA LYS A 44 7.48 5.01 -6.36
C LYS A 44 7.89 4.27 -7.64
N VAL A 45 9.15 4.42 -8.05
CA VAL A 45 9.68 3.77 -9.27
C VAL A 45 9.68 2.25 -9.13
N VAL A 46 10.04 1.73 -7.96
CA VAL A 46 9.97 0.29 -7.67
C VAL A 46 8.54 -0.22 -7.76
N CYS A 47 7.56 0.51 -7.23
CA CYS A 47 6.15 0.12 -7.26
C CYS A 47 5.56 0.13 -8.68
N GLU A 48 5.87 1.15 -9.47
CA GLU A 48 5.40 1.25 -10.87
C GLU A 48 5.87 0.02 -11.66
N LYS A 49 7.16 -0.32 -11.56
CA LYS A 49 7.76 -1.51 -12.19
C LYS A 49 7.18 -2.81 -11.63
N LEU A 50 6.99 -2.90 -10.33
CA LEU A 50 6.41 -4.08 -9.69
C LEU A 50 4.98 -4.33 -10.20
N ILE A 51 4.16 -3.29 -10.31
CA ILE A 51 2.79 -3.42 -10.85
C ILE A 51 2.81 -3.92 -12.29
N GLU A 52 3.73 -3.44 -13.12
CA GLU A 52 3.87 -3.92 -14.51
C GLU A 52 4.24 -5.42 -14.53
N ILE A 53 5.20 -5.85 -13.71
CA ILE A 53 5.60 -7.26 -13.61
C ILE A 53 4.43 -8.13 -13.15
N MET A 54 3.75 -7.72 -12.08
CA MET A 54 2.64 -8.48 -11.51
C MET A 54 1.42 -8.52 -12.44
N ASP A 55 1.12 -7.45 -13.18
CA ASP A 55 0.09 -7.44 -14.23
C ASP A 55 0.40 -8.46 -15.33
N ASN A 56 1.68 -8.60 -15.72
CA ASN A 56 2.09 -9.58 -16.72
C ASN A 56 2.00 -11.01 -16.16
N TYR A 57 2.41 -11.22 -14.91
CA TYR A 57 2.31 -12.53 -14.26
C TYR A 57 0.86 -12.99 -14.11
N SER A 58 -0.06 -12.05 -13.87
CA SER A 58 -1.50 -12.32 -13.71
C SER A 58 -2.31 -12.22 -15.02
N GLU A 59 -1.67 -12.02 -16.19
CA GLU A 59 -2.37 -11.84 -17.46
C GLU A 59 -3.27 -13.03 -17.82
N PHE A 60 -2.80 -14.25 -17.58
CA PHE A 60 -3.56 -15.48 -17.83
C PHE A 60 -4.85 -15.56 -16.99
N GLU A 61 -4.86 -14.98 -15.80
CA GLU A 61 -6.01 -14.96 -14.90
C GLU A 61 -6.99 -13.82 -15.21
N GLY A 62 -6.60 -12.88 -16.09
CA GLY A 62 -7.38 -11.68 -16.39
C GLY A 62 -7.43 -10.68 -15.23
N VAL A 63 -6.54 -10.82 -14.25
CA VAL A 63 -6.52 -9.99 -13.04
C VAL A 63 -5.56 -8.82 -13.18
N LYS A 64 -5.93 -7.66 -12.63
CA LYS A 64 -5.10 -6.44 -12.65
C LYS A 64 -4.73 -6.01 -11.25
N TRP A 65 -3.47 -5.61 -11.10
CA TRP A 65 -2.91 -5.13 -9.84
C TRP A 65 -3.12 -3.63 -9.65
N ALA A 66 -3.48 -3.20 -8.45
CA ALA A 66 -3.62 -1.79 -8.11
C ALA A 66 -2.53 -1.32 -7.13
N TYR A 67 -2.18 -0.04 -7.23
CA TYR A 67 -1.21 0.62 -6.34
C TYR A 67 -1.96 1.62 -5.48
N PHE A 68 -1.72 1.60 -4.17
CA PHE A 68 -2.31 2.54 -3.22
C PHE A 68 -1.21 3.14 -2.34
N ASP A 69 -1.08 4.47 -2.35
CA ASP A 69 -0.32 5.19 -1.33
C ASP A 69 -1.24 6.04 -0.46
N GLN A 70 -0.65 6.75 0.49
CA GLN A 70 -1.36 7.66 1.38
C GLN A 70 -2.29 8.63 0.62
N ASN A 71 -1.78 9.30 -0.41
CA ASN A 71 -2.53 10.33 -1.12
C ASN A 71 -3.68 9.70 -1.89
N LEU A 72 -3.45 8.51 -2.46
CA LEU A 72 -4.46 7.82 -3.24
C LEU A 72 -5.55 7.20 -2.36
N ILE A 73 -5.20 6.65 -1.19
CA ILE A 73 -6.17 6.15 -0.22
C ILE A 73 -7.07 7.29 0.24
N GLU A 74 -6.50 8.45 0.57
CA GLU A 74 -7.27 9.62 0.99
C GLU A 74 -8.20 10.12 -0.13
N ARG A 75 -7.68 10.27 -1.36
CA ARG A 75 -8.50 10.67 -2.51
C ARG A 75 -9.61 9.67 -2.83
N VAL A 76 -9.32 8.38 -2.76
CA VAL A 76 -10.32 7.32 -2.91
C VAL A 76 -11.34 7.33 -1.77
N LEU A 77 -10.98 7.79 -0.58
CA LEU A 77 -11.95 7.97 0.50
C LEU A 77 -12.79 9.25 0.32
N GLU A 78 -12.21 10.30 -0.26
CA GLU A 78 -12.86 11.58 -0.53
C GLU A 78 -13.80 11.52 -1.75
N ASP A 79 -13.43 10.79 -2.82
CA ASP A 79 -14.11 10.80 -4.12
C ASP A 79 -15.39 9.93 -4.19
N HIS A 80 -15.88 9.43 -3.06
CA HIS A 80 -16.74 8.26 -3.03
C HIS A 80 -17.83 8.41 -1.94
N HIS A 81 -19.13 8.19 -2.16
CA HIS A 81 -19.83 7.31 -3.11
C HIS A 81 -19.08 5.99 -3.41
N LEU A 82 -18.36 5.47 -2.42
CA LEU A 82 -17.83 4.11 -2.45
C LEU A 82 -19.09 3.23 -2.44
N PRO A 83 -19.18 2.18 -3.27
CA PRO A 83 -20.35 1.32 -3.26
C PRO A 83 -20.63 0.89 -1.82
N GLN A 84 -21.88 1.01 -1.40
CA GLN A 84 -22.37 0.80 -0.04
C GLN A 84 -21.93 -0.56 0.56
N GLN A 85 -21.45 -1.48 -0.28
CA GLN A 85 -20.85 -2.75 0.06
C GLN A 85 -19.51 -2.65 0.83
N ILE A 86 -18.71 -1.59 0.66
CA ILE A 86 -17.55 -1.36 1.55
C ILE A 86 -18.04 -1.04 2.97
N SER A 87 -19.20 -0.37 3.09
CA SER A 87 -19.89 -0.15 4.37
C SER A 87 -20.58 -1.40 4.91
N GLU A 88 -21.04 -2.32 4.06
CA GLU A 88 -21.61 -3.61 4.51
C GLU A 88 -20.56 -4.54 5.14
N TYR A 89 -19.31 -4.55 4.66
CA TYR A 89 -18.19 -5.25 5.35
C TYR A 89 -17.63 -4.48 6.56
N MET A 90 -18.08 -3.24 6.82
CA MET A 90 -17.82 -2.49 8.06
C MET A 90 -18.86 -2.76 9.16
N LYS A 91 -19.86 -3.61 8.89
CA LYS A 91 -20.90 -3.97 9.87
C LYS A 91 -20.71 -5.38 10.41
N GLU A 92 -19.67 -5.57 11.24
CA GLU A 92 -19.51 -6.65 12.24
C GLU A 92 -18.14 -6.41 12.91
N GLU A 93 -17.97 -5.99 14.17
CA GLU A 93 -18.81 -5.91 15.36
C GLU A 93 -18.51 -4.61 16.15
N LYS A 94 -19.57 -4.00 16.70
CA LYS A 94 -19.62 -3.05 17.84
C LYS A 94 -18.57 -1.93 17.92
N PHE A 95 -18.78 -0.86 17.16
CA PHE A 95 -18.58 0.50 17.69
C PHE A 95 -19.76 1.39 17.33
N LYS A 96 -20.31 2.09 18.34
CA LYS A 96 -21.45 3.01 18.23
C LYS A 96 -21.04 4.26 17.43
N ASN A 97 -20.97 4.16 16.10
CA ASN A 97 -20.59 5.26 15.22
C ASN A 97 -21.81 6.02 14.69
N ILE A 98 -22.55 6.70 15.57
CA ILE A 98 -23.51 7.73 15.15
C ILE A 98 -22.78 9.08 14.94
N ASP A 99 -21.56 9.22 15.47
CA ASP A 99 -20.92 10.54 15.58
C ASP A 99 -20.21 11.01 14.30
N ALA A 100 -19.71 10.09 13.46
CA ALA A 100 -18.89 10.46 12.29
C ALA A 100 -19.66 11.27 11.22
N VAL A 101 -20.93 10.95 11.00
CA VAL A 101 -21.81 11.68 10.06
C VAL A 101 -22.19 13.05 10.64
N VAL A 102 -22.31 13.14 11.97
CA VAL A 102 -22.65 14.38 12.68
C VAL A 102 -21.48 15.37 12.66
N TYR A 103 -20.23 14.91 12.81
CA TYR A 103 -19.05 15.78 12.75
C TYR A 103 -18.86 16.45 11.38
N GLU A 104 -19.12 15.70 10.30
CA GLU A 104 -19.02 16.19 8.92
C GLU A 104 -20.09 17.26 8.63
N MET A 105 -21.32 17.04 9.14
CA MET A 105 -22.41 18.01 9.04
C MET A 105 -22.18 19.28 9.89
N LEU A 106 -21.31 19.21 10.91
CA LEU A 106 -20.96 20.32 11.80
C LEU A 106 -19.66 21.04 11.44
N GLY A 107 -18.99 20.67 10.33
CA GLY A 107 -17.73 21.29 9.91
C GLY A 107 -16.56 21.07 10.88
N LEU A 108 -16.66 20.06 11.76
CA LEU A 108 -15.63 19.71 12.72
C LEU A 108 -14.66 18.72 12.07
N LYS A 109 -13.37 19.07 12.03
CA LYS A 109 -12.33 18.15 11.53
C LYS A 109 -12.35 16.87 12.38
N PRO A 110 -12.34 15.67 11.75
CA PRO A 110 -12.28 14.42 12.49
C PRO A 110 -11.02 14.37 13.37
N SER A 111 -11.12 13.74 14.54
CA SER A 111 -9.96 13.54 15.41
C SER A 111 -8.89 12.69 14.71
N GLU A 112 -7.62 12.87 15.09
CA GLU A 112 -6.51 12.07 14.55
C GLU A 112 -6.77 10.56 14.68
N TRP A 113 -7.39 10.14 15.79
CA TRP A 113 -7.76 8.75 16.02
C TRP A 113 -8.76 8.22 14.99
N THR A 114 -9.78 9.00 14.63
CA THR A 114 -10.76 8.64 13.61
C THR A 114 -10.11 8.46 12.24
N ILE A 115 -9.14 9.30 11.89
CA ILE A 115 -8.38 9.19 10.63
C ILE A 115 -7.56 7.90 10.62
N VAL A 116 -6.85 7.60 11.72
CA VAL A 116 -6.06 6.37 11.84
C VAL A 116 -6.95 5.12 11.77
N HIS A 117 -8.11 5.14 12.42
CA HIS A 117 -9.07 4.04 12.39
C HIS A 117 -9.59 3.79 10.98
N LYS A 118 -10.14 4.82 10.31
CA LYS A 118 -10.66 4.70 8.94
C LYS A 118 -9.57 4.24 7.97
N THR A 119 -8.37 4.81 8.07
CA THR A 119 -7.21 4.39 7.25
C THR A 119 -6.87 2.91 7.47
N THR A 120 -6.91 2.45 8.73
CA THR A 120 -6.65 1.05 9.08
C THR A 120 -7.68 0.11 8.47
N GLU A 121 -8.97 0.45 8.56
CA GLU A 121 -10.06 -0.32 7.95
C GLU A 121 -9.91 -0.40 6.43
N THR A 122 -9.66 0.73 5.77
CA THR A 122 -9.45 0.77 4.31
C THR A 122 -8.25 -0.07 3.89
N ILE A 123 -7.13 0.02 4.59
CA ILE A 123 -5.95 -0.81 4.31
C ILE A 123 -6.27 -2.30 4.46
N LEU A 124 -6.97 -2.69 5.53
CA LEU A 124 -7.37 -4.09 5.73
C LEU A 124 -8.31 -4.58 4.62
N GLN A 125 -9.24 -3.75 4.17
CA GLN A 125 -10.16 -4.10 3.10
C GLN A 125 -9.42 -4.30 1.78
N LEU A 126 -8.60 -3.32 1.37
CA LEU A 126 -7.77 -3.43 0.17
C LEU A 126 -6.86 -4.67 0.22
N ALA A 127 -6.24 -4.93 1.37
CA ALA A 127 -5.38 -6.08 1.55
C ALA A 127 -6.14 -7.43 1.47
N ARG A 128 -7.40 -7.47 1.93
CA ARG A 128 -8.26 -8.66 1.81
C ARG A 128 -8.76 -8.87 0.38
N MET A 129 -8.97 -7.82 -0.39
CA MET A 129 -9.30 -7.91 -1.82
C MET A 129 -8.13 -8.50 -2.62
N GLY A 130 -6.89 -8.11 -2.28
CA GLY A 130 -5.67 -8.67 -2.85
C GLY A 130 -5.40 -8.25 -4.31
N ASN A 131 -4.26 -8.64 -4.87
CA ASN A 131 -3.68 -8.02 -6.08
C ASN A 131 -3.49 -6.51 -5.92
N VAL A 132 -2.95 -6.11 -4.76
CA VAL A 132 -2.68 -4.71 -4.45
C VAL A 132 -1.28 -4.53 -3.90
N VAL A 133 -0.67 -3.39 -4.25
CA VAL A 133 0.55 -2.86 -3.62
C VAL A 133 0.15 -1.66 -2.77
N ILE A 134 0.35 -1.73 -1.44
CA ILE A 134 0.00 -0.66 -0.49
C ILE A 134 1.27 -0.05 0.11
N VAL A 135 1.44 1.26 0.01
CA VAL A 135 2.68 1.96 0.40
C VAL A 135 2.45 2.88 1.60
N GLY A 136 3.06 2.53 2.74
CA GLY A 136 3.06 3.37 3.95
C GLY A 136 1.88 3.18 4.88
N ARG A 137 1.58 4.24 5.65
CA ARG A 137 0.49 4.31 6.65
C ARG A 137 0.45 3.13 7.64
N GLY A 138 1.60 2.53 7.91
CA GLY A 138 1.68 1.34 8.77
C GLY A 138 1.08 0.08 8.14
N ALA A 139 0.84 0.07 6.83
CA ALA A 139 0.25 -1.07 6.12
C ALA A 139 0.89 -2.42 6.48
N PRO A 140 2.23 -2.57 6.53
CA PRO A 140 2.85 -3.83 6.96
C PRO A 140 2.38 -4.31 8.34
N PHE A 141 2.15 -3.41 9.27
CA PHE A 141 1.78 -3.72 10.65
C PHE A 141 0.28 -3.95 10.78
N ILE A 142 -0.52 -3.16 10.06
CA ILE A 142 -1.97 -3.33 9.96
C ILE A 142 -2.29 -4.72 9.39
N THR A 143 -1.56 -5.15 8.37
CA THR A 143 -1.82 -6.41 7.66
C THR A 143 -0.97 -7.58 8.16
N ALA A 144 -0.22 -7.42 9.26
CA ALA A 144 0.72 -8.43 9.78
C ALA A 144 0.08 -9.80 10.09
N LYS A 145 -1.23 -9.82 10.40
CA LYS A 145 -1.98 -11.07 10.67
C LYS A 145 -2.64 -11.66 9.43
N LEU A 146 -2.58 -10.99 8.27
CA LEU A 146 -3.17 -11.48 7.03
C LEU A 146 -2.22 -12.47 6.35
N LYS A 147 -2.68 -13.70 6.16
CA LYS A 147 -1.87 -14.78 5.58
C LYS A 147 -1.45 -14.51 4.12
N ASN A 148 -2.18 -13.64 3.42
CA ASN A 148 -1.91 -13.24 2.04
C ASN A 148 -1.04 -11.98 1.93
N ALA A 149 -0.52 -11.44 3.04
CA ALA A 149 0.30 -10.24 2.99
C ALA A 149 1.80 -10.56 2.81
N PHE A 150 2.46 -9.79 1.95
CA PHE A 150 3.91 -9.79 1.73
C PHE A 150 4.48 -8.40 2.02
N HIS A 151 5.13 -8.27 3.18
CA HIS A 151 5.76 -7.04 3.64
C HIS A 151 7.19 -6.84 3.10
N VAL A 152 7.44 -5.69 2.47
CA VAL A 152 8.74 -5.25 1.96
C VAL A 152 9.17 -3.97 2.65
N ARG A 153 10.47 -3.81 2.91
CA ARG A 153 11.10 -2.54 3.30
C ARG A 153 12.14 -2.11 2.28
N LEU A 154 12.07 -0.85 1.82
CA LEU A 154 13.06 -0.24 0.95
C LEU A 154 13.95 0.73 1.72
N ILE A 155 15.26 0.56 1.61
CA ILE A 155 16.28 1.38 2.29
C ILE A 155 17.35 1.82 1.29
N ALA A 156 18.09 2.87 1.64
CA ALA A 156 19.29 3.32 0.92
C ALA A 156 20.14 4.21 1.83
N SER A 157 21.43 4.40 1.51
CA SER A 157 22.27 5.36 2.24
C SER A 157 21.62 6.76 2.28
N LEU A 158 21.95 7.54 3.30
CA LEU A 158 21.42 8.89 3.42
C LEU A 158 21.89 9.75 2.23
N GLU A 159 23.13 9.58 1.82
CA GLU A 159 23.78 10.23 0.69
C GLU A 159 22.97 9.98 -0.59
N LYS A 160 22.65 8.72 -0.89
CA LYS A 160 21.89 8.37 -2.09
C LYS A 160 20.46 8.91 -2.05
N ARG A 161 19.82 8.87 -0.88
CA ARG A 161 18.48 9.42 -0.69
C ARG A 161 18.46 10.93 -0.88
N VAL A 162 19.49 11.65 -0.40
CA VAL A 162 19.64 13.09 -0.60
C VAL A 162 19.79 13.43 -2.09
N GLU A 163 20.67 12.73 -2.82
CA GLU A 163 20.80 12.91 -4.28
C GLU A 163 19.45 12.75 -4.99
N HIS A 164 18.72 11.68 -4.66
CA HIS A 164 17.44 11.40 -5.29
C HIS A 164 16.40 12.47 -4.97
N ILE A 165 16.28 12.93 -3.72
CA ILE A 165 15.33 13.97 -3.34
C ILE A 165 15.70 15.34 -3.96
N LYS A 166 16.99 15.68 -4.05
CA LYS A 166 17.43 16.90 -4.75
C LYS A 166 16.90 16.94 -6.19
N THR A 167 17.07 15.84 -6.92
CA THR A 167 16.59 15.73 -8.31
C THR A 167 15.06 15.71 -8.39
N LEU A 168 14.40 14.94 -7.53
CA LEU A 168 12.95 14.76 -7.58
C LEU A 168 12.17 16.02 -7.23
N MET A 169 12.65 16.80 -6.25
CA MET A 169 11.95 17.96 -5.70
C MET A 169 12.59 19.30 -6.07
N ASN A 170 13.68 19.29 -6.86
CA ASN A 170 14.46 20.48 -7.22
C ASN A 170 14.90 21.29 -5.97
N LEU A 171 15.42 20.58 -4.97
CA LEU A 171 15.88 21.15 -3.70
C LEU A 171 17.40 21.21 -3.64
N ASN A 172 17.94 22.12 -2.82
CA ASN A 172 19.36 22.05 -2.47
C ASN A 172 19.62 20.91 -1.46
N GLU A 173 20.89 20.61 -1.22
CA GLU A 173 21.30 19.50 -0.36
C GLU A 173 20.82 19.64 1.09
N LYS A 174 20.89 20.85 1.65
CA LYS A 174 20.47 21.12 3.02
C LYS A 174 18.95 20.94 3.17
N GLU A 175 18.18 21.42 2.19
CA GLU A 175 16.73 21.26 2.14
C GLU A 175 16.31 19.80 1.99
N ALA A 176 16.95 19.07 1.07
CA ALA A 176 16.70 17.65 0.86
C ALA A 176 17.01 16.82 2.11
N LEU A 177 18.15 17.08 2.76
CA LEU A 177 18.53 16.43 4.02
C LEU A 177 17.54 16.73 5.14
N ALA A 178 17.12 17.99 5.30
CA ALA A 178 16.15 18.40 6.30
C ALA A 178 14.78 17.73 6.05
N HIS A 179 14.34 17.67 4.79
CA HIS A 179 13.11 17.01 4.40
C HIS A 179 13.14 15.51 4.73
N ILE A 180 14.22 14.80 4.34
CA ILE A 180 14.39 13.37 4.62
C ILE A 180 14.33 13.10 6.12
N LYS A 181 15.12 13.84 6.91
CA LYS A 181 15.17 13.65 8.37
C LYS A 181 13.80 13.86 9.01
N LYS A 182 13.10 14.93 8.63
CA LYS A 182 11.77 15.23 9.12
C LYS A 182 10.78 14.11 8.79
N GLU A 183 10.70 13.72 7.53
CA GLU A 183 9.75 12.69 7.08
C GLU A 183 10.01 11.31 7.71
N ASP A 184 11.28 10.92 7.85
CA ASP A 184 11.64 9.66 8.51
C ASP A 184 11.34 9.70 10.01
N GLU A 185 11.61 10.83 10.68
CA GLU A 185 11.29 11.02 12.10
C GLU A 185 9.77 11.02 12.35
N ASP A 186 9.01 11.76 11.55
CA ASP A 186 7.55 11.83 11.63
C ASP A 186 6.94 10.43 11.41
N ARG A 187 7.50 9.65 10.47
CA ARG A 187 7.10 8.26 10.23
C ARG A 187 7.41 7.35 11.42
N LYS A 188 8.62 7.46 12.01
CA LYS A 188 8.98 6.70 13.22
C LYS A 188 8.06 7.03 14.39
N LYS A 189 7.79 8.32 14.62
CA LYS A 189 6.86 8.79 15.67
C LYS A 189 5.46 8.24 15.45
N TYR A 190 4.92 8.38 14.25
CA TYR A 190 3.61 7.83 13.89
C TYR A 190 3.53 6.33 14.19
N LEU A 191 4.49 5.54 13.72
CA LEU A 191 4.48 4.08 13.91
C LEU A 191 4.64 3.67 15.37
N LYS A 192 5.51 4.36 16.13
CA LYS A 192 5.70 4.11 17.56
C LYS A 192 4.45 4.46 18.37
N SER A 193 3.80 5.59 18.08
CA SER A 193 2.64 6.08 18.81
C SER A 193 1.39 5.24 18.56
N TYR A 194 1.15 4.82 17.31
CA TYR A 194 -0.10 4.17 16.93
C TYR A 194 -0.01 2.64 16.83
N PHE A 195 1.18 2.09 16.54
CA PHE A 195 1.37 0.65 16.34
C PHE A 195 2.38 0.03 17.31
N HIS A 196 3.08 0.83 18.12
CA HIS A 196 4.09 0.38 19.08
C HIS A 196 5.20 -0.48 18.46
N VAL A 197 5.55 -0.20 17.20
CA VAL A 197 6.59 -0.92 16.46
C VAL A 197 7.83 -0.06 16.23
N ASP A 198 8.98 -0.72 16.20
CA ASP A 198 10.20 -0.15 15.63
C ASP A 198 10.25 -0.46 14.13
N VAL A 199 10.18 0.59 13.29
CA VAL A 199 10.21 0.45 11.83
C VAL A 199 11.52 -0.11 11.30
N ASP A 200 12.59 -0.06 12.10
CA ASP A 200 13.90 -0.59 11.74
C ASP A 200 14.09 -2.07 12.14
N ASP A 201 13.13 -2.69 12.82
CA ASP A 201 13.17 -4.13 13.13
C ASP A 201 13.02 -4.97 11.84
N PRO A 202 14.05 -5.71 11.43
CA PRO A 202 14.01 -6.51 10.20
C PRO A 202 13.00 -7.67 10.28
N LEU A 203 12.61 -8.12 11.49
CA LEU A 203 11.66 -9.22 11.67
C LEU A 203 10.22 -8.87 11.25
N LEU A 204 9.94 -7.57 11.03
CA LEU A 204 8.63 -7.09 10.58
C LEU A 204 8.42 -7.22 9.06
N TYR A 205 9.43 -7.67 8.32
CA TYR A 205 9.44 -7.70 6.87
C TYR A 205 9.83 -9.09 6.35
N HIS A 206 9.22 -9.50 5.23
CA HIS A 206 9.69 -10.67 4.50
C HIS A 206 10.96 -10.36 3.71
N LEU A 207 11.09 -9.10 3.25
CA LEU A 207 12.23 -8.68 2.44
C LEU A 207 12.59 -7.23 2.75
N THR A 208 13.87 -6.97 3.02
CA THR A 208 14.45 -5.62 3.05
C THR A 208 15.42 -5.46 1.90
N ILE A 209 15.19 -4.46 1.05
CA ILE A 209 15.99 -4.23 -0.16
C ILE A 209 16.70 -2.89 -0.05
N ASN A 210 18.01 -2.92 -0.28
CA ASN A 210 18.80 -1.73 -0.45
C ASN A 210 18.77 -1.27 -1.93
N THR A 211 18.05 -0.18 -2.21
CA THR A 211 17.85 0.38 -3.56
C THR A 211 18.99 1.29 -4.03
N GLU A 212 20.02 1.49 -3.21
CA GLU A 212 21.30 2.05 -3.66
C GLU A 212 22.18 0.99 -4.31
N LEU A 213 22.20 -0.22 -3.75
CA LEU A 213 23.04 -1.33 -4.21
C LEU A 213 22.38 -2.15 -5.33
N LEU A 214 21.05 -2.04 -5.47
CA LEU A 214 20.27 -2.70 -6.51
C LEU A 214 19.50 -1.66 -7.31
N THR A 215 19.39 -1.88 -8.62
CA THR A 215 18.54 -1.04 -9.46
C THR A 215 17.08 -1.18 -9.05
N HIS A 216 16.26 -0.15 -9.31
CA HIS A 216 14.82 -0.22 -9.04
C HIS A 216 14.14 -1.38 -9.82
N ASP A 217 14.63 -1.71 -11.01
CA ASP A 217 14.21 -2.88 -11.79
C ASP A 217 14.52 -4.19 -11.08
N ALA A 218 15.76 -4.38 -10.62
CA ALA A 218 16.15 -5.57 -9.90
C ALA A 218 15.36 -5.72 -8.59
N ALA A 219 15.16 -4.61 -7.87
CA ALA A 219 14.33 -4.60 -6.67
C ALA A 219 12.88 -5.05 -6.95
N ALA A 220 12.26 -4.56 -8.02
CA ALA A 220 10.90 -4.94 -8.40
C ALA A 220 10.80 -6.43 -8.77
N HIS A 221 11.75 -6.96 -9.54
CA HIS A 221 11.79 -8.38 -9.90
C HIS A 221 11.99 -9.27 -8.68
N LEU A 222 12.91 -8.92 -7.76
CA LEU A 222 13.13 -9.67 -6.52
C LEU A 222 11.87 -9.73 -5.66
N ILE A 223 11.12 -8.63 -5.57
CA ILE A 223 9.83 -8.62 -4.86
C ILE A 223 8.84 -9.56 -5.53
N ALA A 224 8.68 -9.46 -6.85
CA ALA A 224 7.74 -10.28 -7.61
C ALA A 224 8.04 -11.78 -7.45
N GLU A 225 9.30 -12.18 -7.63
CA GLU A 225 9.76 -13.57 -7.46
C GLU A 225 9.51 -14.08 -6.04
N ALA A 226 9.84 -13.29 -5.01
CA ALA A 226 9.61 -13.69 -3.63
C ALA A 226 8.11 -13.82 -3.30
N VAL A 227 7.25 -13.00 -3.91
CA VAL A 227 5.79 -13.10 -3.79
C VAL A 227 5.27 -14.38 -4.44
N VAL A 228 5.73 -14.68 -5.66
CA VAL A 228 5.38 -15.92 -6.37
C VAL A 228 5.78 -17.15 -5.56
N GLN A 229 7.00 -17.18 -5.02
CA GLN A 229 7.47 -18.29 -4.18
C GLN A 229 6.73 -18.43 -2.86
N LYS A 230 6.30 -17.32 -2.24
CA LYS A 230 5.50 -17.37 -1.01
C LYS A 230 4.08 -17.88 -1.26
N PHE A 231 3.53 -17.65 -2.45
CA PHE A 231 2.14 -17.97 -2.80
C PHE A 231 2.04 -18.83 -4.07
N PRO A 232 2.68 -20.02 -4.11
CA PRO A 232 2.78 -20.82 -5.34
C PRO A 232 1.41 -21.22 -5.89
N ASP A 233 0.43 -21.46 -5.03
CA ASP A 233 -0.95 -21.82 -5.42
C ASP A 233 -1.68 -20.71 -6.19
N LEU A 234 -1.24 -19.45 -6.04
CA LEU A 234 -1.80 -18.28 -6.73
C LEU A 234 -1.05 -17.96 -8.03
N PHE A 235 0.04 -18.69 -8.30
CA PHE A 235 0.91 -18.50 -9.45
C PHE A 235 1.30 -19.86 -10.05
N PRO A 236 0.34 -20.74 -10.40
CA PRO A 236 0.61 -22.12 -10.81
C PRO A 236 1.50 -22.23 -12.06
N GLN A 237 1.49 -21.21 -12.93
CA GLN A 237 2.35 -21.10 -14.10
C GLN A 237 3.84 -20.95 -13.77
N PHE A 238 4.17 -20.68 -12.51
CA PHE A 238 5.54 -20.60 -11.98
C PHE A 238 5.88 -21.73 -11.00
N ALA A 239 4.98 -22.70 -10.81
CA ALA A 239 5.27 -23.87 -9.99
C ALA A 239 6.26 -24.79 -10.73
N HIS A 240 7.45 -25.00 -10.14
CA HIS A 240 8.47 -25.94 -10.59
C HIS A 240 8.52 -27.17 -9.68
#